data_AF-A0A8G0RDE5-F1
#
_entry.id   AF-A0A8G0RDE5-F1
#
_cell.length_a   1.000
_cell.length_b   1.000
_cell.length_c   1.000
_cell.angle_alpha   90.00
_cell.angle_beta   90.00
_cell.angle_gamma   90.00
#
_symmetry.space_group_name_H-M   'P 1'
#
loop_
_entity.id
_entity.type
_entity.pdbx_description
1 polymer ?
#
loop_
_entity_poly.entity_id
_entity_poly.type
_entity_poly.pdbx_seq_one_letter_code
_entity_poly.pdbx_strand_id
1 'polypeptide(L)'
;SLEENAHSSTLTTKVFVNGVWMGVHRDPTNLIETLKKLRRKDDVHPEVSIVRDIRERELRLYTDPGRVCRPLFIVEDQRLVLQKRHVRWLNQGATDDGEEFKWQHLAKSGVIELLDAEEEETVMICMTPEDLEYARLVAQGILTSKEKVRRKKEKERKKRKEEVELAIKEGKGRENEIPPIPPDPEDMDPSMRKKPTNEASQPHVWTHCEIHPSMILGICASIIPFPDHNQ
;
A
#
# COMPACT_ATOMS: atom_id res chain seq x y z
N SER A 1 -24.48 34.05 21.94
CA SER A 1 -24.34 33.93 20.47
C SER A 1 -23.31 32.88 20.14
N LEU A 2 -23.47 32.11 19.06
CA LEU A 2 -22.50 31.10 18.61
C LEU A 2 -21.13 31.72 18.20
N GLU A 3 -21.07 33.05 18.08
CA GLU A 3 -19.86 33.84 17.86
C GLU A 3 -19.00 34.01 19.14
N GLU A 4 -19.54 33.70 20.32
CA GLU A 4 -18.85 33.95 21.60
C GLU A 4 -17.83 32.87 21.98
N ASN A 5 -17.76 31.76 21.23
CA ASN A 5 -16.81 30.67 21.46
C ASN A 5 -15.56 30.74 20.55
N ALA A 6 -15.38 31.82 19.79
CA ALA A 6 -14.20 32.05 18.94
C ALA A 6 -12.86 32.14 19.73
N HIS A 7 -12.93 32.18 21.07
CA HIS A 7 -11.77 32.30 21.96
C HIS A 7 -11.44 31.02 22.75
N SER A 8 -12.08 29.88 22.47
CA SER A 8 -11.65 28.62 23.08
C SER A 8 -10.33 28.16 22.44
N SER A 9 -9.23 28.19 23.19
CA SER A 9 -7.88 27.81 22.70
C SER A 9 -7.73 26.32 22.36
N THR A 10 -8.81 25.55 22.40
CA THR A 10 -8.81 24.13 22.02
C THR A 10 -9.00 24.00 20.52
N LEU A 11 -8.05 23.35 19.85
CA LEU A 11 -8.21 22.97 18.45
C LEU A 11 -9.47 22.10 18.28
N THR A 12 -10.45 22.59 17.53
CA THR A 12 -11.65 21.82 17.15
C THR A 12 -11.74 21.67 15.64
N THR A 13 -12.32 20.57 15.19
CA THR A 13 -12.57 20.25 13.78
C THR A 13 -14.06 20.40 13.48
N LYS A 14 -14.39 21.09 12.39
CA LYS A 14 -15.78 21.24 11.90
C LYS A 14 -16.24 19.92 11.29
N VAL A 15 -17.48 19.52 11.54
CA VAL A 15 -18.06 18.28 10.99
C VAL A 15 -19.20 18.64 10.04
N PHE A 16 -19.10 18.15 8.80
CA PHE A 16 -20.09 18.35 7.75
C PHE A 16 -20.65 17.00 7.30
N VAL A 17 -21.95 16.95 7.01
CA VAL A 17 -22.62 15.79 6.41
C VAL A 17 -23.37 16.30 5.18
N ASN A 18 -23.01 15.82 3.99
CA ASN A 18 -23.56 16.26 2.70
C ASN A 18 -23.56 17.80 2.55
N GLY A 19 -22.47 18.45 2.97
CA GLY A 19 -22.31 19.90 2.96
C GLY A 19 -23.05 20.66 4.08
N VAL A 20 -23.90 20.00 4.87
CA VAL A 20 -24.57 20.61 6.02
C VAL A 20 -23.62 20.62 7.22
N TRP A 21 -23.39 21.79 7.80
CA TRP A 21 -22.58 21.91 9.01
C TRP A 21 -23.34 21.36 10.22
N MET A 22 -22.83 20.29 10.80
CA MET A 22 -23.45 19.61 11.95
C MET A 22 -22.94 20.13 13.29
N GLY A 23 -21.68 20.55 13.35
CA GLY A 23 -21.07 21.04 14.60
C GLY A 23 -19.54 20.97 14.60
N VAL A 24 -18.97 20.91 15.79
CA VAL A 24 -17.51 20.82 16.00
C VAL A 24 -17.16 19.67 16.92
N HIS A 25 -16.03 19.02 16.66
CA HIS A 25 -15.50 17.94 17.48
C HIS A 25 -14.07 18.26 17.94
N ARG A 26 -13.74 17.94 19.20
CA ARG A 26 -12.41 18.21 19.79
C ARG A 26 -11.36 17.16 19.43
N ASP A 27 -11.79 15.91 19.24
CA ASP A 27 -10.92 14.78 18.90
C ASP A 27 -11.38 14.12 17.59
N PRO A 28 -11.07 14.72 16.42
CA PRO A 28 -11.48 14.17 15.13
C PRO A 28 -10.85 12.80 14.83
N THR A 29 -9.67 12.51 15.37
CA THR A 29 -8.93 11.26 15.09
C THR A 29 -9.72 10.06 15.60
N ASN A 30 -10.14 10.08 16.86
CA ASN A 30 -10.95 9.02 17.45
C ASN A 30 -12.32 8.88 16.77
N LEU A 31 -12.95 10.00 16.42
CA LEU A 31 -14.21 10.00 15.68
C LEU A 31 -14.08 9.27 14.33
N ILE A 32 -13.02 9.56 13.57
CA ILE A 32 -12.76 8.92 12.27
C ILE A 32 -12.45 7.44 12.44
N GLU A 33 -11.62 7.07 13.41
CA GLU A 33 -11.35 5.66 13.69
C GLU A 33 -12.62 4.89 14.02
N THR A 34 -13.50 5.49 14.82
CA THR A 34 -14.79 4.89 15.18
C THR A 34 -15.69 4.76 13.97
N LEU A 35 -15.83 5.80 13.15
CA LEU A 35 -16.63 5.77 11.91
C LEU A 35 -16.10 4.73 10.91
N LYS A 36 -14.78 4.65 10.71
CA LYS A 36 -14.17 3.64 9.85
C LYS A 36 -14.38 2.23 10.40
N LYS A 37 -14.30 2.03 11.72
CA LYS A 37 -14.61 0.74 12.37
C LYS A 37 -16.08 0.34 12.16
N LEU A 38 -17.02 1.29 12.26
CA LEU A 38 -18.44 1.04 12.00
C LEU A 38 -18.67 0.70 10.52
N ARG A 39 -18.01 1.41 9.59
CA ARG A 39 -18.05 1.10 8.15
C ARG A 39 -17.57 -0.31 7.84
N ARG A 40 -16.47 -0.73 8.48
CA ARG A 40 -15.88 -2.08 8.32
C ARG A 40 -16.70 -3.19 8.96
N LYS A 41 -17.70 -2.86 9.78
CA LYS A 41 -18.62 -3.82 10.43
C LYS A 41 -20.00 -3.86 9.79
N ASP A 42 -20.23 -3.09 8.73
CA ASP A 42 -21.55 -2.93 8.07
C ASP A 42 -22.59 -2.17 8.92
N ASP A 43 -22.19 -1.55 10.04
CA ASP A 43 -23.06 -0.66 10.84
C ASP A 43 -23.30 0.68 10.12
N VAL A 44 -22.30 1.11 9.33
CA VAL A 44 -22.38 2.24 8.40
C VAL A 44 -22.18 1.68 7.01
N HIS A 45 -23.00 2.11 6.05
CA HIS A 45 -22.96 1.59 4.69
C HIS A 45 -21.56 1.78 4.07
N PRO A 46 -20.96 0.76 3.42
CA PRO A 46 -19.60 0.84 2.88
C PRO A 46 -19.35 1.97 1.87
N GLU A 47 -20.40 2.50 1.23
CA GLU A 47 -20.31 3.63 0.29
C GLU A 47 -20.27 5.01 0.98
N VAL A 48 -20.48 5.08 2.29
CA VAL A 48 -20.33 6.35 3.01
C VAL A 48 -18.86 6.74 3.01
N SER A 49 -18.59 7.94 2.51
CA SER A 49 -17.24 8.51 2.46
C SER A 49 -16.96 9.35 3.69
N ILE A 50 -15.73 9.23 4.20
CA ILE A 50 -15.26 9.85 5.43
C ILE A 50 -13.93 10.55 5.11
N VAL A 51 -14.01 11.83 4.77
CA VAL A 51 -12.86 12.65 4.37
C VAL A 51 -12.44 13.56 5.52
N ARG A 52 -11.15 13.53 5.87
CA ARG A 52 -10.57 14.45 6.85
C ARG A 52 -9.58 15.39 6.20
N ASP A 53 -9.97 16.65 6.13
CA ASP A 53 -9.07 17.74 5.77
C ASP A 53 -8.37 18.28 7.02
N ILE A 54 -7.10 17.91 7.17
CA ILE A 54 -6.28 18.33 8.31
C ILE A 54 -5.95 19.83 8.23
N ARG A 55 -5.80 20.37 7.01
CA ARG A 55 -5.38 21.76 6.77
C ARG A 55 -6.52 22.71 7.10
N GLU A 56 -7.71 22.43 6.57
CA GLU A 56 -8.91 23.24 6.79
C GLU A 56 -9.63 22.90 8.10
N ARG A 57 -9.18 21.85 8.80
CA ARG A 57 -9.77 21.33 10.04
C ARG A 57 -11.25 20.99 9.84
N GLU A 58 -11.52 20.21 8.80
CA GLU A 58 -12.86 19.75 8.46
C GLU A 58 -12.90 18.23 8.36
N LEU A 59 -13.99 17.66 8.87
CA LEU A 59 -14.39 16.28 8.65
C LEU A 59 -15.65 16.33 7.81
N ARG A 60 -15.62 15.77 6.60
CA ARG A 60 -16.73 15.74 5.67
C ARG A 60 -17.20 14.30 5.51
N LEU A 61 -18.49 14.08 5.69
CA LEU A 61 -19.14 12.80 5.42
C LEU A 61 -20.07 12.96 4.22
N TYR A 62 -19.95 12.06 3.26
CA TYR A 62 -20.85 12.01 2.10
C TYR A 62 -21.62 10.70 2.09
N THR A 63 -22.93 10.80 2.02
CA THR A 63 -23.87 9.68 1.87
C THR A 63 -24.66 9.78 0.57
N ASP A 64 -24.37 10.78 -0.26
CA ASP A 64 -25.07 11.02 -1.51
C ASP A 64 -24.72 9.97 -2.58
N PRO A 65 -25.68 9.57 -3.43
CA PRO A 65 -25.43 8.65 -4.53
C PRO A 65 -24.67 9.33 -5.69
N GLY A 66 -24.06 8.52 -6.56
CA GLY A 66 -23.40 8.99 -7.78
C GLY A 66 -21.88 9.17 -7.67
N ARG A 67 -21.30 8.94 -6.49
CA ARG A 67 -19.85 8.90 -6.30
C ARG A 67 -19.27 7.60 -6.89
N VAL A 68 -18.15 7.74 -7.59
CA VAL A 68 -17.41 6.58 -8.12
C VAL A 68 -16.55 6.03 -7.01
N CYS A 69 -16.71 4.74 -6.72
CA CYS A 69 -15.95 4.04 -5.69
C CYS A 69 -14.99 3.04 -6.33
N ARG A 70 -13.80 2.90 -5.73
CA ARG A 70 -12.76 1.95 -6.10
C ARG A 70 -12.50 1.01 -4.92
N PRO A 71 -12.69 -0.31 -5.08
CA PRO A 71 -12.41 -1.27 -4.02
C PRO A 71 -10.89 -1.49 -3.90
N LEU A 72 -10.37 -1.37 -2.68
CA LEU A 72 -8.96 -1.58 -2.36
C LEU A 72 -8.81 -2.52 -1.16
N PHE A 73 -7.67 -3.19 -1.06
CA PHE A 73 -7.36 -3.96 0.15
C PHE A 73 -6.90 -3.05 1.27
N ILE A 74 -7.38 -3.35 2.49
CA ILE A 74 -6.95 -2.63 3.69
C ILE A 74 -5.56 -3.12 4.11
N VAL A 75 -4.71 -2.17 4.48
CA VAL A 75 -3.39 -2.43 5.05
C VAL A 75 -3.36 -2.00 6.50
N GLU A 76 -2.92 -2.90 7.38
CA GLU A 76 -2.67 -2.64 8.79
C GLU A 76 -1.25 -3.09 9.13
N ASP A 77 -0.47 -2.23 9.80
CA ASP A 77 0.94 -2.49 10.16
C ASP A 77 1.81 -2.99 9.00
N GLN A 78 1.66 -2.37 7.81
CA GLN A 78 2.37 -2.76 6.58
C GLN A 78 2.10 -4.21 6.16
N ARG A 79 0.92 -4.74 6.49
CA ARG A 79 0.45 -6.06 6.07
C ARG A 79 -0.97 -5.95 5.52
N LEU A 80 -1.26 -6.78 4.51
CA LEU A 80 -2.63 -6.94 4.05
C LEU A 80 -3.48 -7.58 5.13
N VAL A 81 -4.68 -7.03 5.34
CA VAL A 81 -5.72 -7.69 6.16
C VAL A 81 -6.22 -8.97 5.46
N LEU A 82 -6.14 -9.02 4.12
CA LEU A 82 -6.41 -10.21 3.33
C LEU A 82 -5.44 -11.34 3.71
N GLN A 83 -5.98 -12.51 4.04
CA GLN A 83 -5.23 -13.71 4.36
C GLN A 83 -5.58 -14.85 3.41
N LYS A 84 -4.69 -15.85 3.31
CA LYS A 84 -4.92 -17.05 2.49
C LYS A 84 -6.22 -17.79 2.84
N ARG A 85 -6.69 -17.71 4.10
CA ARG A 85 -7.98 -18.29 4.51
C ARG A 85 -9.16 -17.67 3.75
N HIS A 86 -9.18 -16.34 3.60
CA HIS A 86 -10.26 -15.63 2.91
C HIS A 86 -10.33 -16.03 1.43
N VAL A 87 -9.17 -16.23 0.80
CA VAL A 87 -9.08 -16.72 -0.59
C VAL A 87 -9.63 -18.14 -0.72
N ARG A 88 -9.32 -19.03 0.24
CA ARG A 88 -9.90 -20.39 0.26
C ARG A 88 -11.42 -20.35 0.40
N TRP A 89 -11.94 -19.53 1.31
CA TRP A 89 -13.39 -19.39 1.51
C TRP A 89 -14.09 -18.84 0.27
N LEU A 90 -13.50 -17.88 -0.44
CA LEU A 90 -14.05 -17.38 -1.71
C LEU A 90 -14.09 -18.44 -2.80
N ASN A 91 -13.04 -19.25 -2.93
CA ASN A 91 -13.00 -20.32 -3.93
C ASN A 91 -14.01 -21.44 -3.63
N GLN A 92 -14.25 -21.71 -2.34
CA GLN A 92 -15.21 -22.71 -1.89
C GLN A 92 -16.65 -22.17 -1.85
N GLY A 93 -16.81 -20.84 -1.78
CA GLY A 93 -18.09 -20.18 -1.61
C GLY A 93 -18.64 -20.23 -0.18
N ALA A 94 -17.89 -20.79 0.78
CA ALA A 94 -18.29 -20.94 2.17
C ALA A 94 -17.11 -20.84 3.14
N THR A 95 -17.39 -20.47 4.39
CA THR A 95 -16.43 -20.50 5.51
C THR A 95 -16.23 -21.93 6.04
N ASP A 96 -15.27 -22.10 6.93
CA ASP A 96 -15.02 -23.39 7.59
C ASP A 96 -16.24 -23.87 8.42
N ASP A 97 -17.13 -22.94 8.82
CA ASP A 97 -18.36 -23.20 9.57
C ASP A 97 -19.58 -23.51 8.67
N GLY A 98 -19.41 -23.45 7.34
CA GLY A 98 -20.47 -23.69 6.36
C GLY A 98 -21.32 -22.47 5.98
N GLU A 99 -20.95 -21.28 6.46
CA GLU A 99 -21.63 -20.02 6.12
C GLU A 99 -21.22 -19.54 4.73
N GLU A 100 -22.14 -18.97 3.96
CA GLU A 100 -21.85 -18.47 2.61
C GLU A 100 -20.79 -17.35 2.65
N PHE A 101 -19.75 -17.46 1.82
CA PHE A 101 -18.68 -16.46 1.74
C PHE A 101 -18.48 -15.98 0.30
N LYS A 102 -18.78 -14.70 0.08
CA LYS A 102 -18.79 -14.02 -1.23
C LYS A 102 -18.14 -12.63 -1.12
N TRP A 103 -18.07 -11.90 -2.23
CA TRP A 103 -17.55 -10.52 -2.26
C TRP A 103 -18.14 -9.60 -1.19
N GLN A 104 -19.47 -9.64 -1.00
CA GLN A 104 -20.15 -8.83 0.02
C GLN A 104 -19.57 -9.10 1.42
N HIS A 105 -19.27 -10.36 1.73
CA HIS A 105 -18.69 -10.76 3.00
C HIS A 105 -17.25 -10.26 3.17
N LEU A 106 -16.45 -10.14 2.10
CA LEU A 106 -15.13 -9.51 2.17
C LEU A 106 -15.24 -8.03 2.61
N ALA A 107 -16.19 -7.29 2.02
CA ALA A 107 -16.43 -5.89 2.38
C ALA A 107 -16.90 -5.77 3.84
N LYS A 108 -17.87 -6.60 4.23
CA LYS A 108 -18.40 -6.63 5.60
C LYS A 108 -17.41 -7.13 6.65
N SER A 109 -16.41 -7.91 6.25
CA SER A 109 -15.33 -8.36 7.14
C SER A 109 -14.18 -7.35 7.29
N GLY A 110 -14.26 -6.20 6.61
CA GLY A 110 -13.20 -5.19 6.62
C GLY A 110 -11.92 -5.66 5.96
N VAL A 111 -12.00 -6.53 4.94
CA VAL A 111 -10.82 -6.95 4.15
C VAL A 111 -10.59 -5.99 2.98
N ILE A 112 -11.68 -5.50 2.40
CA ILE A 112 -11.70 -4.51 1.33
C ILE A 112 -12.48 -3.28 1.80
N GLU A 113 -12.05 -2.12 1.31
CA GLU A 113 -12.64 -0.82 1.59
C GLU A 113 -12.94 -0.13 0.26
N LEU A 114 -14.16 0.39 0.11
CA LEU A 114 -14.57 1.15 -1.08
C LEU A 114 -14.17 2.60 -0.84
N LEU A 115 -13.21 3.11 -1.61
CA LEU A 115 -12.78 4.50 -1.53
C LEU A 115 -13.38 5.29 -2.69
N ASP A 116 -13.88 6.49 -2.40
CA ASP A 116 -14.22 7.44 -3.45
C ASP A 116 -13.04 8.35 -3.78
N ALA A 117 -13.19 9.14 -4.85
CA ALA A 117 -12.14 10.02 -5.35
C ALA A 117 -11.69 11.07 -4.32
N GLU A 118 -12.55 11.50 -3.40
CA GLU A 118 -12.18 12.48 -2.37
C GLU A 118 -11.44 11.81 -1.20
N GLU A 119 -11.81 10.59 -0.82
CA GLU A 119 -11.04 9.79 0.14
C GLU A 119 -9.65 9.45 -0.39
N GLU A 120 -9.53 9.16 -1.70
CA GLU A 120 -8.27 8.85 -2.38
C GLU A 120 -7.19 9.92 -2.18
N GLU A 121 -7.54 11.20 -2.01
CA GLU A 121 -6.57 12.28 -1.77
C GLU A 121 -5.86 12.18 -0.40
N THR A 122 -6.46 11.48 0.55
CA THR A 122 -5.97 11.40 1.94
C THR A 122 -5.31 10.08 2.29
N VAL A 123 -5.39 9.07 1.41
CA VAL A 123 -4.86 7.72 1.64
C VAL A 123 -3.55 7.49 0.91
N MET A 124 -2.80 6.48 1.36
CA MET A 124 -1.56 6.04 0.72
C MET A 124 -1.76 4.62 0.19
N ILE A 125 -1.77 4.48 -1.14
CA ILE A 125 -2.06 3.22 -1.84
C ILE A 125 -0.77 2.65 -2.43
N CYS A 126 -0.40 1.44 -2.02
CA CYS A 126 0.67 0.70 -2.67
C CYS A 126 0.14 -0.09 -3.88
N MET A 127 0.98 -0.31 -4.90
CA MET A 127 0.57 -0.97 -6.14
C MET A 127 0.62 -2.49 -6.04
N THR A 128 1.54 -3.01 -5.22
CA THR A 128 1.79 -4.45 -5.12
C THR A 128 2.15 -4.84 -3.69
N PRO A 129 1.83 -6.08 -3.26
CA PRO A 129 2.15 -6.53 -1.90
C PRO A 129 3.67 -6.60 -1.63
N GLU A 130 4.52 -6.71 -2.65
CA GLU A 130 5.98 -6.69 -2.43
C GLU A 130 6.44 -5.31 -1.94
N ASP A 131 5.72 -4.24 -2.26
CA ASP A 131 6.05 -2.89 -1.79
C ASP A 131 5.82 -2.75 -0.28
N LEU A 132 4.81 -3.46 0.26
CA LEU A 132 4.55 -3.57 1.70
C LEU A 132 5.68 -4.31 2.42
N GLU A 133 6.12 -5.44 1.85
CA GLU A 133 7.21 -6.24 2.42
C GLU A 133 8.53 -5.45 2.43
N TYR A 134 8.81 -4.72 1.35
CA TYR A 134 9.96 -3.81 1.31
C TYR A 134 9.87 -2.75 2.40
N ALA A 135 8.73 -2.06 2.52
CA ALA A 135 8.54 -1.03 3.54
C ALA A 135 8.73 -1.58 4.97
N ARG A 136 8.24 -2.80 5.23
CA ARG A 136 8.40 -3.50 6.51
C ARG A 136 9.88 -3.81 6.82
N LEU A 137 10.61 -4.33 5.85
CA LEU A 137 12.03 -4.68 5.99
C LEU A 137 12.91 -3.44 6.18
N VAL A 138 12.57 -2.32 5.53
CA VAL A 138 13.20 -1.01 5.74
C VAL A 138 12.91 -0.49 7.14
N ALA A 139 11.65 -0.55 7.59
CA ALA A 139 11.26 -0.12 8.94
C ALA A 139 11.96 -0.92 10.04
N GLN A 140 12.22 -2.22 9.80
CA GLN A 140 12.99 -3.08 10.71
C GLN A 140 14.51 -2.87 10.64
N GLY A 141 15.00 -2.03 9.72
CA GLY A 141 16.43 -1.78 9.51
C GLY A 141 17.18 -2.95 8.89
N ILE A 142 16.48 -3.98 8.40
CA ILE A 142 17.07 -5.18 7.79
C ILE A 142 17.55 -4.89 6.36
N LEU A 143 16.73 -4.18 5.58
CA LEU A 143 17.16 -3.63 4.31
C LEU A 143 17.88 -2.30 4.55
N THR A 144 19.22 -2.33 4.55
CA THR A 144 20.01 -1.10 4.41
C THR A 144 19.74 -0.50 3.03
N SER A 145 19.74 0.85 2.91
CA SER A 145 19.54 1.53 1.61
C SER A 145 20.31 0.83 0.50
N LYS A 146 19.73 0.72 -0.71
CA LYS A 146 20.39 -0.01 -1.80
C LYS A 146 21.77 0.56 -2.06
N GLU A 147 22.00 1.84 -1.79
CA GLU A 147 23.30 2.51 -1.78
C GLU A 147 24.34 1.85 -0.85
N LYS A 148 23.97 1.47 0.38
CA LYS A 148 24.86 0.78 1.34
C LYS A 148 25.12 -0.67 0.92
N VAL A 149 24.10 -1.38 0.43
CA VAL A 149 24.24 -2.76 -0.09
C VAL A 149 25.13 -2.77 -1.33
N ARG A 150 24.87 -1.87 -2.29
CA ARG A 150 25.64 -1.66 -3.52
C ARG A 150 27.09 -1.32 -3.20
N ARG A 151 27.34 -0.34 -2.32
CA ARG A 151 28.70 0.02 -1.87
C ARG A 151 29.43 -1.12 -1.16
N LYS A 152 28.75 -1.94 -0.36
CA LYS A 152 29.35 -3.10 0.30
C LYS A 152 29.73 -4.18 -0.71
N LYS A 153 28.84 -4.49 -1.66
CA LYS A 153 29.06 -5.47 -2.72
C LYS A 153 30.13 -5.05 -3.72
N GLU A 154 30.16 -3.78 -4.11
CA GLU A 154 31.17 -3.23 -5.01
C GLU A 154 32.58 -3.31 -4.38
N LYS A 155 32.68 -3.06 -3.06
CA LYS A 155 33.91 -3.27 -2.30
C LYS A 155 34.33 -4.75 -2.25
N GLU A 156 33.40 -5.66 -2.00
CA GLU A 156 33.69 -7.11 -1.99
C GLU A 156 34.13 -7.62 -3.38
N ARG A 157 33.47 -7.16 -4.46
CA ARG A 157 33.83 -7.53 -5.84
C ARG A 157 35.20 -6.97 -6.24
N LYS A 158 35.51 -5.74 -5.84
CA LYS A 158 36.83 -5.11 -6.07
C LYS A 158 37.93 -5.84 -5.31
N LYS A 159 37.70 -6.15 -4.03
CA LYS A 159 38.63 -6.93 -3.19
C LYS A 159 38.92 -8.31 -3.78
N ARG A 160 37.88 -9.04 -4.22
CA ARG A 160 38.02 -10.37 -4.81
C ARG A 160 38.74 -10.34 -6.16
N LYS A 161 38.56 -9.28 -6.97
CA LYS A 161 39.33 -9.07 -8.20
C LYS A 161 40.82 -8.82 -7.91
N GLU A 162 41.12 -7.99 -6.91
CA GLU A 162 42.50 -7.71 -6.48
C GLU A 162 43.19 -8.97 -5.93
N GLU A 163 42.48 -9.79 -5.13
CA GLU A 163 42.98 -11.08 -4.63
C GLU A 163 43.26 -12.07 -5.76
N VAL A 164 42.40 -12.15 -6.78
CA VAL A 164 42.61 -12.99 -7.97
C VAL A 164 43.79 -12.51 -8.79
N GLU A 165 43.91 -11.20 -9.02
CA GLU A 165 45.04 -10.62 -9.76
C GLU A 165 46.38 -10.86 -9.06
N LEU A 166 46.40 -10.79 -7.72
CA LEU A 166 47.58 -11.09 -6.90
C LEU A 166 47.94 -12.58 -6.97
N ALA A 167 46.96 -13.49 -6.89
CA ALA A 167 47.19 -14.94 -7.01
C ALA A 167 47.77 -15.33 -8.39
N ILE A 168 47.37 -14.62 -9.46
CA ILE A 168 47.93 -14.79 -10.80
C ILE A 168 49.39 -14.31 -10.83
N LYS A 169 49.71 -13.15 -10.24
CA LYS A 169 51.08 -12.63 -10.15
C LYS A 169 52.01 -13.53 -9.32
N GLU A 170 51.48 -14.20 -8.30
CA GLU A 170 52.22 -15.15 -7.47
C GLU A 170 52.34 -16.56 -8.10
N GLY A 171 51.79 -16.78 -9.31
CA GLY A 171 51.90 -18.05 -10.03
C GLY A 171 51.11 -19.22 -9.41
N LYS A 172 50.09 -18.93 -8.60
CA LYS A 172 49.36 -19.91 -7.78
C LYS A 172 48.04 -20.44 -8.38
N GLY A 173 47.74 -20.25 -9.66
CA GLY A 173 46.51 -20.80 -10.24
C GLY A 173 46.44 -20.78 -11.77
N ARG A 174 45.88 -21.85 -12.37
CA ARG A 174 45.48 -21.88 -13.78
C ARG A 174 44.13 -21.20 -13.94
N GLU A 175 43.93 -20.40 -15.00
CA GLU A 175 42.69 -19.63 -15.26
C GLU A 175 41.39 -20.44 -15.13
N ASN A 176 41.44 -21.76 -15.35
CA ASN A 176 40.28 -22.65 -15.36
C ASN A 176 39.87 -23.19 -13.97
N GLU A 177 40.62 -22.91 -12.90
CA GLU A 177 40.28 -23.35 -11.52
C GLU A 177 39.50 -22.29 -10.72
N ILE A 178 39.14 -21.16 -11.35
CA ILE A 178 38.45 -20.04 -10.70
C ILE A 178 36.94 -20.30 -10.62
N PRO A 179 36.32 -20.33 -9.42
CA PRO A 179 34.88 -20.47 -9.30
C PRO A 179 34.16 -19.27 -9.95
N PRO A 180 33.10 -19.49 -10.76
CA PRO A 180 32.35 -18.40 -11.35
C PRO A 180 31.80 -17.46 -10.27
N ILE A 181 31.77 -16.17 -10.59
CA ILE A 181 31.19 -15.16 -9.71
C ILE A 181 29.71 -15.51 -9.54
N PRO A 182 29.19 -15.64 -8.31
CA PRO A 182 27.77 -15.87 -8.08
C PRO A 182 26.95 -14.77 -8.76
N PRO A 183 25.82 -15.11 -9.41
CA PRO A 183 24.93 -14.12 -10.02
C PRO A 183 24.45 -13.08 -8.98
N ASP A 184 24.35 -11.82 -9.40
CA ASP A 184 23.82 -10.70 -8.60
C ASP A 184 22.32 -10.93 -8.30
N PRO A 185 21.73 -10.38 -7.22
CA PRO A 185 20.26 -10.41 -7.03
C PRO A 185 19.50 -9.53 -8.04
N GLU A 186 20.22 -8.78 -8.89
CA GLU A 186 19.69 -8.15 -10.09
C GLU A 186 19.62 -9.14 -11.29
N ASP A 187 20.11 -10.38 -11.12
CA ASP A 187 19.81 -11.54 -11.99
C ASP A 187 18.45 -12.18 -11.63
N MET A 188 17.56 -11.42 -10.99
CA MET A 188 16.12 -11.63 -11.13
C MET A 188 15.79 -11.37 -12.59
N ASP A 189 15.19 -12.36 -13.26
CA ASP A 189 14.81 -12.37 -14.68
C ASP A 189 14.93 -10.99 -15.37
N PRO A 190 15.90 -10.79 -16.29
CA PRO A 190 16.14 -9.51 -16.97
C PRO A 190 14.91 -8.93 -17.68
N SER A 191 13.89 -9.76 -17.94
CA SER A 191 12.62 -9.37 -18.54
C SER A 191 11.59 -8.81 -17.55
N MET A 192 11.90 -8.76 -16.26
CA MET A 192 11.01 -8.20 -15.25
C MET A 192 10.86 -6.68 -15.37
N ARG A 193 9.63 -6.19 -15.15
CA ARG A 193 9.33 -4.76 -15.14
C ARG A 193 10.13 -4.06 -14.04
N LYS A 194 10.92 -3.05 -14.42
CA LYS A 194 11.69 -2.23 -13.47
C LYS A 194 10.73 -1.34 -12.66
N LYS A 195 10.62 -1.61 -11.36
CA LYS A 195 9.87 -0.76 -10.43
C LYS A 195 10.61 0.57 -10.21
N PRO A 196 9.89 1.70 -10.05
CA PRO A 196 10.52 2.97 -9.73
C PRO A 196 11.19 2.90 -8.36
N THR A 197 12.52 2.99 -8.34
CA THR A 197 13.33 3.02 -7.12
C THR A 197 13.64 4.46 -6.75
N ASN A 198 12.68 5.16 -6.15
CA ASN A 198 12.94 6.47 -5.56
C ASN A 198 12.91 6.36 -4.03
N GLU A 199 14.07 6.07 -3.44
CA GLU A 199 14.24 5.89 -1.99
C GLU A 199 13.85 7.15 -1.19
N ALA A 200 13.90 8.33 -1.81
CA ALA A 200 13.52 9.59 -1.17
C ALA A 200 11.99 9.83 -1.15
N SER A 201 11.20 9.08 -1.93
CA SER A 201 9.76 9.29 -2.06
C SER A 201 8.91 8.10 -1.62
N GLN A 202 9.50 7.09 -0.98
CA GLN A 202 8.72 5.96 -0.48
C GLN A 202 8.05 6.34 0.85
N PRO A 203 6.72 6.20 0.95
CA PRO A 203 6.03 6.50 2.19
C PRO A 203 6.39 5.48 3.26
N HIS A 204 6.56 5.97 4.49
CA HIS A 204 6.89 5.12 5.64
C HIS A 204 5.70 4.27 6.11
N VAL A 205 4.47 4.61 5.70
CA VAL A 205 3.22 3.96 6.10
C VAL A 205 2.26 3.89 4.90
N TRP A 206 1.77 2.70 4.58
CA TRP A 206 0.71 2.47 3.60
C TRP A 206 -0.62 2.23 4.31
N THR A 207 -1.72 2.72 3.74
CA THR A 207 -3.07 2.51 4.30
C THR A 207 -3.88 1.51 3.49
N HIS A 208 -3.63 1.43 2.18
CA HIS A 208 -4.31 0.52 1.27
C HIS A 208 -3.34 -0.09 0.27
N CYS A 209 -3.80 -1.17 -0.37
CA CYS A 209 -3.12 -1.82 -1.48
C CYS A 209 -4.09 -1.98 -2.64
N GLU A 210 -3.59 -1.70 -3.83
CA GLU A 210 -4.28 -2.00 -5.08
C GLU A 210 -4.62 -3.48 -5.17
N ILE A 211 -5.81 -3.82 -5.67
CA ILE A 211 -6.17 -5.23 -5.93
C ILE A 211 -5.32 -5.77 -7.08
N HIS A 212 -5.31 -5.06 -8.20
CA HIS A 212 -4.42 -5.32 -9.33
C HIS A 212 -4.34 -4.11 -10.26
N PRO A 213 -3.16 -3.66 -10.72
CA PRO A 213 -3.04 -2.48 -11.58
C PRO A 213 -3.85 -2.54 -12.88
N SER A 214 -4.10 -3.73 -13.43
CA SER A 214 -4.92 -3.89 -14.65
C SER A 214 -6.38 -3.49 -14.47
N MET A 215 -6.88 -3.37 -13.23
CA MET A 215 -8.24 -2.93 -12.94
C MET A 215 -8.49 -1.46 -13.32
N ILE A 216 -7.44 -0.71 -13.66
CA ILE A 216 -7.57 0.66 -14.21
C ILE A 216 -8.08 0.67 -15.65
N LEU A 217 -7.97 -0.46 -16.37
CA LEU A 217 -8.35 -0.54 -17.78
C LEU A 217 -9.88 -0.62 -17.92
N GLY A 218 -10.41 0.14 -18.88
CA GLY A 218 -11.80 0.00 -19.30
C GLY A 218 -12.06 -1.32 -20.05
N ILE A 219 -13.34 -1.66 -20.24
CA ILE A 219 -13.80 -2.93 -20.84
C ILE A 219 -13.15 -3.22 -22.20
N CYS A 220 -13.02 -2.22 -23.07
CA CYS A 220 -12.41 -2.42 -24.38
C CYS A 220 -10.88 -2.59 -24.30
N ALA A 221 -10.23 -1.86 -23.37
CA ALA A 221 -8.78 -1.90 -23.22
C ALA A 221 -8.30 -3.19 -22.53
N SER A 222 -9.13 -3.82 -21.69
CA SER A 222 -8.80 -5.08 -21.02
C SER A 222 -8.71 -6.29 -21.96
N ILE A 223 -9.22 -6.16 -23.20
CA ILE A 223 -9.18 -7.21 -24.23
C ILE A 223 -7.89 -7.10 -25.08
N ILE A 224 -7.18 -5.98 -25.01
CA ILE A 224 -5.96 -5.76 -25.78
C ILE A 224 -4.84 -6.63 -25.18
N PRO A 225 -4.21 -7.53 -25.94
CA PRO A 225 -3.07 -8.30 -25.45
C PRO A 225 -1.89 -7.37 -25.15
N PHE A 226 -1.27 -7.56 -23.98
CA PHE A 226 -0.13 -6.76 -23.50
C PHE A 226 -0.35 -5.24 -23.61
N PRO A 227 -1.42 -4.71 -22.98
CA PRO A 227 -1.83 -3.32 -23.15
C PRO A 227 -0.79 -2.31 -22.65
N ASP A 228 0.09 -2.75 -21.74
CA ASP A 228 1.20 -1.98 -21.17
C ASP A 228 2.48 -2.00 -22.02
N HIS A 229 2.51 -2.74 -23.13
CA HIS A 229 3.63 -2.87 -24.06
C HIS A 229 3.36 -2.24 -25.43
N ASN A 230 2.21 -1.56 -25.58
CA ASN A 230 1.82 -0.91 -26.81
C ASN A 230 2.31 0.56 -26.86
N GLN A 231 2.51 1.08 -28.08
CA GLN A 231 3.14 2.38 -28.34
C GLN A 231 2.20 3.57 -28.08
#